data_AF-A0A6I2V9S6-F1
#
_entry.id   AF-A0A6I2V9S6-F1
#
_cell.length_a   1.000
_cell.length_b   1.000
_cell.length_c   1.000
_cell.angle_alpha   90.00
_cell.angle_beta   90.00
_cell.angle_gamma   90.00
#
_symmetry.space_group_name_H-M   'P 1'
#
loop_
_entity.id
_entity.type
_entity.pdbx_description
1 polymer ?
#
loop_
_entity_poly.entity_id
_entity_poly.type
_entity_poly.pdbx_seq_one_letter_code
_entity_poly.pdbx_strand_id
1 'polypeptide(L)'
;TSDFDEILSDVDLVYLLRIQHERQDSMAFPSLREYVSRYGLTNDRATRLGPEVLIMHPGPMNRGVEISPEVAESDASIITEQVENGVAVRMAVLYLLLGSGAPVA
;
A
#
# COMPACT_ATOMS: atom_id res chain seq x y z
N THR A 1 8.11 16.02 6.84
CA THR A 1 8.35 16.66 5.53
C THR A 1 7.10 16.52 4.67
N SER A 2 6.95 17.35 3.63
CA SER A 2 5.84 17.30 2.65
C SER A 2 6.26 16.74 1.29
N ASP A 3 7.53 16.38 1.13
CA ASP A 3 8.05 15.79 -0.11
C ASP A 3 8.20 14.28 0.06
N PHE A 4 7.56 13.51 -0.83
CA PHE A 4 7.67 12.05 -0.85
C PHE A 4 9.09 11.59 -1.18
N ASP A 5 9.79 12.34 -2.02
CA ASP A 5 11.11 11.96 -2.51
C ASP A 5 12.21 12.09 -1.46
N GLU A 6 12.04 12.92 -0.44
CA GLU A 6 13.08 13.17 0.59
C GLU A 6 13.28 12.00 1.55
N ILE A 7 12.28 11.12 1.71
CA ILE A 7 12.25 10.09 2.77
C ILE A 7 12.47 8.67 2.25
N LEU A 8 12.58 8.49 0.93
CA LEU A 8 12.61 7.15 0.31
C LEU A 8 13.74 6.26 0.84
N SER A 9 14.92 6.82 1.15
CA SER A 9 16.04 6.05 1.69
C SER A 9 15.91 5.69 3.16
N ASP A 10 14.99 6.33 3.89
CA ASP A 10 14.95 6.33 5.35
C ASP A 10 13.74 5.55 5.90
N VAL A 11 12.94 4.94 5.02
CA VAL A 11 11.75 4.17 5.39
C VAL A 11 12.01 2.68 5.35
N ASP A 12 11.50 1.97 6.35
CA ASP A 12 11.46 0.50 6.36
C ASP A 12 10.26 -0.04 5.56
N LEU A 13 9.24 0.80 5.33
CA LEU A 13 8.00 0.40 4.70
C LEU A 13 7.32 1.54 3.94
N VAL A 14 6.86 1.25 2.72
CA VAL A 14 6.02 2.14 1.92
C VAL A 14 4.60 1.58 1.84
N TYR A 15 3.66 2.23 2.51
CA TYR A 15 2.24 1.86 2.47
C TYR A 15 1.47 2.79 1.55
N LEU A 16 1.14 2.32 0.36
CA LEU A 16 0.43 3.09 -0.66
C LEU A 16 -1.09 2.91 -0.52
N LEU A 17 -1.84 3.91 -0.98
CA LEU A 17 -3.30 3.89 -0.97
C LEU A 17 -3.87 4.14 -2.36
N ARG A 18 -5.04 3.55 -2.59
CA ARG A 18 -5.80 3.74 -3.83
C ARG A 18 -6.33 5.16 -3.92
N ILE A 19 -6.05 5.83 -5.03
CA ILE A 19 -6.79 7.06 -5.36
C ILE A 19 -8.22 6.72 -5.77
N GLN A 20 -9.17 7.31 -5.04
CA GLN A 20 -10.61 7.13 -5.22
C GLN A 20 -11.20 8.36 -5.94
N HIS A 21 -10.98 8.45 -7.25
CA HIS A 21 -11.53 9.53 -8.09
C HIS A 21 -13.04 9.66 -7.96
N GLU A 22 -13.73 8.54 -7.76
CA GLU A 22 -15.18 8.45 -7.60
C GLU A 22 -15.71 9.13 -6.33
N ARG A 23 -14.85 9.66 -5.46
CA ARG A 23 -15.24 10.33 -4.20
C ARG A 23 -14.84 11.81 -4.15
N GLN A 24 -14.38 12.39 -5.25
CA GLN A 24 -13.68 13.69 -5.25
C GLN A 24 -14.48 14.87 -5.79
N ASP A 25 -15.81 14.82 -5.71
CA ASP A 25 -16.75 15.79 -6.30
C ASP A 25 -16.57 17.26 -5.87
N SER A 26 -15.71 17.57 -4.88
CA SER A 26 -15.61 18.93 -4.29
C SER A 26 -14.20 19.47 -4.08
N MET A 27 -13.14 18.75 -4.47
CA MET A 27 -11.75 19.23 -4.31
C MET A 27 -11.07 19.43 -5.67
N ALA A 28 -10.23 20.47 -5.77
CA ALA A 28 -9.29 20.62 -6.88
C ALA A 28 -8.24 19.51 -6.78
N PHE A 29 -8.56 18.33 -7.32
CA PHE A 29 -7.64 17.21 -7.33
C PHE A 29 -6.65 17.36 -8.49
N PRO A 30 -5.34 17.11 -8.26
CA PRO A 30 -4.36 17.12 -9.33
C PRO A 30 -4.76 16.15 -10.45
N SER A 31 -4.34 16.46 -11.67
CA SER A 31 -4.48 15.50 -12.76
C SER A 31 -3.79 14.18 -12.39
N LEU A 32 -4.25 13.06 -12.94
CA LEU A 32 -3.60 11.75 -12.75
C LEU A 32 -2.08 11.81 -12.99
N ARG A 33 -1.66 12.53 -14.03
CA ARG A 33 -0.25 12.72 -14.38
C ARG A 33 0.50 13.48 -13.28
N GLU A 34 -0.08 14.54 -12.75
CA GLU A 34 0.52 15.30 -11.66
C GLU A 34 0.58 14.48 -10.37
N TYR A 35 -0.46 13.69 -10.08
CA TYR A 35 -0.46 12.79 -8.93
C TYR A 35 0.67 11.76 -9.03
N VAL A 36 0.80 11.06 -10.15
CA VAL A 36 1.91 10.11 -10.39
C VAL A 36 3.25 10.81 -10.21
N SER A 37 3.43 11.98 -10.83
CA SER A 37 4.66 12.74 -10.75
C SER A 37 5.04 13.14 -9.32
N ARG A 38 4.07 13.43 -8.44
CA ARG A 38 4.35 13.93 -7.08
C ARG A 38 4.34 12.82 -6.02
N TYR A 39 3.48 11.83 -6.18
CA TYR A 39 3.13 10.89 -5.10
C TYR A 39 3.10 9.43 -5.52
N GLY A 40 3.14 9.12 -6.82
CA GLY A 40 3.19 7.73 -7.28
C GLY A 40 4.54 7.08 -6.96
N LEU A 41 4.54 5.84 -6.49
CA LEU A 41 5.77 5.05 -6.36
C LEU A 41 6.15 4.50 -7.74
N THR A 42 6.99 5.25 -8.45
CA THR A 42 7.52 4.90 -9.78
C THR A 42 8.72 3.96 -9.67
N ASN A 43 9.12 3.35 -10.79
CA ASN A 43 10.34 2.54 -10.86
C ASN A 43 11.57 3.32 -10.38
N ASP A 44 11.73 4.57 -10.83
CA ASP A 44 12.84 5.43 -10.42
C ASP A 44 12.86 5.68 -8.91
N ARG A 45 11.69 5.95 -8.30
CA ARG A 45 11.58 6.12 -6.84
C ARG A 45 11.88 4.84 -6.09
N ALA A 46 11.43 3.69 -6.60
CA ALA A 46 11.69 2.39 -5.99
C ALA A 46 13.19 2.07 -5.92
N THR A 47 14.00 2.52 -6.91
CA THR A 47 15.47 2.35 -6.86
C THR A 47 16.16 3.09 -5.71
N ARG A 48 15.46 4.06 -5.08
CA ARG A 48 15.98 4.88 -3.98
C ARG A 48 15.59 4.34 -2.61
N LEU A 49 14.74 3.30 -2.56
CA LEU A 49 14.34 2.69 -1.30
C LEU A 49 15.48 1.85 -0.71
N GLY A 50 15.43 1.65 0.60
CA GLY A 50 16.35 0.75 1.30
C GLY A 50 16.23 -0.70 0.80
N PRO A 51 17.30 -1.51 0.91
CA PRO A 51 17.34 -2.87 0.38
C PRO A 51 16.37 -3.85 1.08
N GLU A 52 15.96 -3.55 2.32
CA GLU A 52 15.03 -4.36 3.11
C GLU A 52 13.63 -3.74 3.23
N VAL A 53 13.34 -2.73 2.39
CA VAL A 53 12.03 -2.06 2.41
C VAL A 53 10.91 -3.03 2.07
N LEU A 54 9.76 -2.87 2.72
CA LEU A 54 8.53 -3.54 2.32
C LEU A 54 7.58 -2.57 1.61
N ILE A 55 6.90 -3.06 0.59
CA ILE A 55 5.89 -2.31 -0.16
C ILE A 55 4.53 -2.94 0.09
N MET A 56 3.60 -2.12 0.57
CA MET A 56 2.26 -2.54 0.96
C MET A 56 1.19 -1.68 0.30
N HIS A 57 0.01 -2.26 0.10
CA HIS A 57 -1.17 -1.59 -0.42
C HIS A 57 -2.43 -2.38 -0.04
N PRO A 58 -3.52 -1.74 0.42
CA PRO A 58 -4.71 -2.45 0.91
C PRO A 58 -5.59 -3.03 -0.21
N GLY A 59 -5.42 -2.53 -1.43
CA GLY A 59 -6.15 -2.98 -2.61
C GLY A 59 -7.59 -2.41 -2.70
N PRO A 60 -8.24 -2.53 -3.88
CA PRO A 60 -7.62 -2.79 -5.18
C PRO A 60 -6.67 -1.65 -5.56
N MET A 61 -5.61 -1.94 -6.30
CA MET A 61 -4.62 -0.94 -6.74
C MET A 61 -4.93 -0.44 -8.17
N ASN A 62 -4.75 0.84 -8.42
CA ASN A 62 -4.66 1.43 -9.76
C ASN A 62 -3.19 1.40 -10.20
N ARG A 63 -2.80 0.32 -10.89
CA ARG A 63 -1.44 0.20 -11.45
C ARG A 63 -1.17 1.31 -12.47
N GLY A 64 0.01 1.91 -12.38
CA GLY A 64 0.40 3.07 -13.17
C GLY A 64 -0.07 4.42 -12.61
N VAL A 65 -0.75 4.43 -11.45
CA VAL A 65 -1.16 5.67 -10.75
C VAL A 65 -0.41 5.81 -9.43
N GLU A 66 -0.86 5.13 -8.36
CA GLU A 66 -0.16 5.14 -7.08
C GLU A 66 1.10 4.26 -7.03
N ILE A 67 1.17 3.22 -7.87
CA ILE A 67 2.29 2.27 -7.92
C ILE A 67 2.54 1.84 -9.37
N SER A 68 3.80 1.75 -9.80
CA SER A 68 4.12 1.18 -11.11
C SER A 68 3.81 -0.34 -11.13
N PRO A 69 3.44 -0.90 -12.29
CA PRO A 69 3.19 -2.34 -12.41
C PRO A 69 4.37 -3.19 -11.96
N GLU A 70 5.60 -2.80 -12.31
CA GLU A 70 6.80 -3.56 -11.98
C GLU A 70 7.11 -3.54 -10.48
N VAL A 71 6.87 -2.41 -9.80
CA VAL A 71 7.07 -2.32 -8.35
C VAL A 71 6.03 -3.13 -7.59
N ALA A 72 4.78 -3.14 -8.06
CA ALA A 72 3.72 -3.96 -7.47
C ALA A 72 4.02 -5.47 -7.51
N GLU A 73 4.85 -5.91 -8.46
CA GLU A 73 5.25 -7.31 -8.68
C GLU A 73 6.69 -7.59 -8.24
N SER A 74 7.37 -6.62 -7.61
CA SER A 74 8.74 -6.77 -7.12
C SER A 74 8.82 -7.64 -5.86
N ASP A 75 10.01 -8.17 -5.56
CA ASP A 75 10.26 -8.96 -4.36
C ASP A 75 10.03 -8.18 -3.04
N ALA A 76 10.10 -6.84 -3.09
CA ALA A 76 9.78 -5.98 -1.95
C ALA A 76 8.26 -5.85 -1.71
N SER A 77 7.42 -6.25 -2.67
CA SER A 77 5.97 -6.12 -2.61
C SER A 77 5.33 -7.30 -1.89
N ILE A 78 4.78 -7.03 -0.69
CA ILE A 78 4.07 -8.03 0.12
C ILE A 78 2.55 -7.89 0.01
N ILE A 79 2.05 -7.25 -1.05
CA ILE A 79 0.62 -6.93 -1.20
C ILE A 79 -0.24 -8.21 -1.26
N THR A 80 0.22 -9.24 -1.96
CA THR A 80 -0.49 -10.52 -2.01
C THR A 80 -0.47 -11.23 -0.67
N GLU A 81 0.64 -11.15 0.07
CA GLU A 81 0.75 -11.69 1.43
C GLU A 81 -0.22 -10.96 2.39
N GLN A 82 -0.45 -9.65 2.22
CA GLN A 82 -1.48 -8.93 3.00
C GLN A 82 -2.88 -9.54 2.81
N VAL A 83 -3.22 -9.96 1.58
CA VAL A 83 -4.52 -10.58 1.28
C VAL A 83 -4.63 -11.94 1.98
N GLU A 84 -3.58 -12.75 1.90
CA GLU A 84 -3.49 -14.05 2.57
C GLU A 84 -3.58 -13.89 4.09
N ASN A 85 -2.76 -13.01 4.68
CA ASN A 85 -2.77 -12.69 6.10
C ASN A 85 -4.14 -12.18 6.56
N GLY A 86 -4.87 -11.46 5.71
CA GLY A 86 -6.24 -11.05 5.98
C GLY A 86 -7.18 -12.22 6.28
N VAL A 87 -6.96 -13.40 5.68
CA VAL A 87 -7.77 -14.61 5.97
C VAL A 87 -7.53 -15.07 7.40
N ALA A 88 -6.27 -15.22 7.80
CA ALA A 88 -5.90 -15.65 9.15
C ALA A 88 -6.42 -14.66 10.21
N VAL A 89 -6.25 -13.35 9.98
CA VAL A 89 -6.76 -12.30 10.88
C VAL A 89 -8.28 -12.40 11.02
N ARG A 90 -9.02 -12.55 9.91
CA ARG A 90 -10.48 -12.69 9.94
C ARG A 90 -10.92 -13.96 10.66
N MET A 91 -10.25 -15.08 10.45
CA MET A 91 -10.51 -16.33 11.17
C MET A 91 -10.30 -16.14 12.68
N ALA A 92 -9.20 -15.50 13.09
CA ALA A 92 -8.91 -15.22 14.50
C ALA A 92 -9.99 -14.31 15.12
N VAL A 93 -10.39 -13.24 14.43
CA VAL A 93 -11.47 -12.35 14.89
C VAL A 93 -12.79 -13.11 15.03
N LEU A 94 -13.17 -13.94 14.04
CA LEU A 94 -14.40 -14.74 14.12
C LEU A 94 -14.33 -15.78 15.24
N TYR A 95 -13.17 -16.40 15.47
CA TYR A 95 -12.96 -17.32 16.59
C TYR A 95 -13.16 -16.62 17.93
N LEU A 96 -12.59 -15.43 18.13
CA LEU A 96 -12.76 -14.65 19.36
C LEU A 96 -14.22 -14.26 19.61
N LEU A 97 -14.97 -13.93 18.55
CA LEU A 97 -16.36 -13.48 18.66
C LEU A 97 -17.36 -14.63 18.78
N LEU A 98 -17.11 -15.77 18.13
CA LEU A 98 -18.09 -16.84 17.94
C LEU A 98 -17.65 -18.18 18.56
N GLY A 99 -16.36 -18.37 18.83
CA GLY A 99 -15.78 -19.60 19.36
C GLY A 99 -15.92 -19.70 20.87
N SER A 100 -17.12 -20.03 21.37
CA SER A 100 -17.46 -20.52 22.73
C SER A 100 -16.72 -19.97 23.98
N GLY A 101 -16.01 -18.83 23.92
CA GLY A 101 -15.39 -18.16 25.06
C GLY A 101 -14.13 -18.81 25.65
N ALA A 102 -13.54 -19.83 25.01
CA ALA A 102 -12.26 -20.37 25.48
C ALA A 102 -11.12 -19.42 25.08
N PRO A 103 -10.27 -18.96 26.02
CA PRO A 103 -9.16 -18.08 25.67
C PRO A 103 -8.21 -18.77 24.69
N VAL A 104 -7.76 -18.04 23.67
CA VAL A 104 -6.60 -18.44 22.87
C VAL A 104 -5.38 -18.25 23.78
N ALA A 105 -4.87 -19.36 24.30
CA ALA A 105 -3.63 -19.40 25.09
C ALA A 105 -2.41 -19.37 24.17
#